data_AF-A0A6A0JKL4-F1
#
_entry.id   AF-A0A6A0JKL4-F1
#
_cell.length_a   1.000
_cell.length_b   1.000
_cell.length_c   1.000
_cell.angle_alpha   90.00
_cell.angle_beta   90.00
_cell.angle_gamma   90.00
#
_symmetry.space_group_name_H-M   'P 1'
#
loop_
_entity.id
_entity.type
_entity.pdbx_description
1 polymer ?
#
loop_
_entity_poly.entity_id
_entity_poly.type
_entity_poly.pdbx_seq_one_letter_code
_entity_poly.pdbx_strand_id
1 'polypeptide(L)'
;MLSIEELKQKACATIEQHKDKLIDIAKDILNNPEAGYNETRTAKLVSDEFNRLGIPHRTGLALTGVKGSIKCGDGQARALK
;
A
#
# COMPACT_ATOMS: atom_id res chain seq x y z
N MET A 1 -7.14 26.31 -6.07
CA MET A 1 -6.71 24.98 -6.52
C MET A 1 -5.23 24.87 -6.20
N LEU A 2 -4.77 23.79 -5.56
CA LEU A 2 -3.34 23.66 -5.25
C LEU A 2 -2.54 23.47 -6.55
N SER A 3 -1.37 24.09 -6.61
CA SER A 3 -0.37 23.83 -7.65
C SER A 3 0.17 22.40 -7.54
N ILE A 4 0.78 21.92 -8.61
CA ILE A 4 1.45 20.62 -8.63
C ILE A 4 2.52 20.55 -7.54
N GLU A 5 3.23 21.64 -7.30
CA GLU A 5 4.30 21.70 -6.30
C GLU A 5 3.75 21.60 -4.88
N GLU A 6 2.68 22.34 -4.58
CA GLU A 6 2.00 22.25 -3.27
C GLU A 6 1.41 20.85 -3.02
N LEU A 7 0.90 20.18 -4.06
CA LEU A 7 0.42 18.81 -3.96
C LEU A 7 1.54 17.82 -3.63
N LYS A 8 2.71 17.96 -4.27
CA LYS A 8 3.89 17.13 -3.97
C LYS A 8 4.39 17.37 -2.56
N GLN A 9 4.49 18.62 -2.13
CA GLN A 9 4.92 18.97 -0.77
C GLN A 9 3.98 18.37 0.26
N LYS A 10 2.66 18.46 0.05
CA LYS A 10 1.66 17.85 0.93
C LYS A 10 1.78 16.32 0.97
N ALA A 11 2.04 15.68 -0.17
CA ALA A 11 2.28 14.23 -0.23
C ALA A 11 3.53 13.83 0.57
N CYS A 12 4.66 14.51 0.38
CA CYS A 12 5.89 14.28 1.13
C CYS A 12 5.71 14.50 2.64
N ALA A 13 5.03 15.57 3.04
CA ALA A 13 4.73 15.84 4.45
C ALA A 13 3.86 14.74 5.08
N THR A 14 2.89 14.21 4.32
CA THR A 14 2.04 13.11 4.78
C THR A 14 2.85 11.82 4.94
N ILE A 15 3.79 11.53 4.03
CA ILE A 15 4.70 10.38 4.14
C ILE A 15 5.55 10.50 5.41
N GLU A 16 6.14 11.68 5.66
CA GLU A 16 6.98 11.93 6.84
C GLU A 16 6.19 11.76 8.14
N GLN A 17 4.94 12.24 8.18
CA GLN A 17 4.06 12.07 9.34
C GLN A 17 3.78 10.60 9.69
N HIS A 18 3.80 9.71 8.69
CA HIS A 18 3.51 8.29 8.86
C HIS A 18 4.76 7.39 8.80
N LYS A 19 5.97 7.97 8.80
CA LYS A 19 7.22 7.24 8.55
C LYS A 19 7.46 6.06 9.49
N ASP A 20 7.19 6.22 10.79
CA ASP A 20 7.51 5.19 11.78
C ASP A 20 6.68 3.94 11.51
N LYS A 21 5.39 4.10 11.19
CA LYS A 21 4.53 3.01 10.77
C LYS A 21 5.02 2.31 9.49
N LEU A 22 5.47 3.08 8.49
CA LEU A 22 6.00 2.50 7.25
C LEU A 22 7.28 1.69 7.49
N ILE A 23 8.16 2.20 8.35
CA ILE A 23 9.39 1.54 8.77
C ILE A 23 9.06 0.26 9.56
N ASP A 24 8.09 0.30 10.47
CA ASP A 24 7.70 -0.84 11.28
C ASP A 24 7.08 -1.96 10.44
N ILE A 25 6.26 -1.63 9.44
CA ILE A 25 5.75 -2.61 8.46
C ILE A 25 6.93 -3.28 7.73
N ALA A 26 7.90 -2.49 7.25
CA ALA A 26 9.06 -3.03 6.55
C ALA A 26 9.91 -3.95 7.44
N LYS A 27 10.13 -3.55 8.70
CA LYS A 27 10.85 -4.37 9.70
C LYS A 27 10.10 -5.65 10.06
N ASP A 28 8.78 -5.58 10.20
CA ASP A 28 7.94 -6.74 10.49
C ASP A 28 8.03 -7.80 9.37
N ILE A 29 7.97 -7.37 8.11
CA ILE A 29 8.15 -8.26 6.95
C ILE A 29 9.58 -8.84 6.94
N LEU A 30 10.60 -8.01 7.18
CA LEU A 30 12.00 -8.46 7.24
C LEU A 30 12.25 -9.51 8.34
N ASN A 31 11.65 -9.31 9.52
CA ASN A 31 11.84 -10.18 10.68
C ASN A 31 11.03 -11.48 10.59
N ASN A 32 10.03 -11.55 9.70
CA ASN A 32 9.19 -12.72 9.49
C ASN A 32 9.15 -13.07 7.99
N PRO A 33 10.29 -13.48 7.40
CA PRO A 33 10.35 -13.79 5.99
C PRO A 33 9.50 -15.02 5.68
N GLU A 34 8.77 -14.96 4.58
CA GLU A 34 7.99 -16.06 4.05
C GLU A 34 8.57 -16.50 2.70
N ALA A 35 8.48 -17.79 2.40
CA ALA A 35 8.93 -18.32 1.12
C ALA A 35 8.00 -17.86 -0.02
N GLY A 36 8.56 -17.80 -1.24
CA GLY A 36 7.80 -17.54 -2.45
C GLY A 36 6.53 -18.38 -2.53
N TYR A 37 5.40 -17.76 -2.90
CA TYR A 37 4.06 -18.37 -3.01
C TYR A 37 3.41 -18.80 -1.69
N ASN A 38 4.06 -18.57 -0.55
CA ASN A 38 3.57 -18.94 0.79
C ASN A 38 3.52 -17.73 1.74
N GLU A 39 3.53 -16.51 1.21
CA GLU A 39 3.50 -15.23 1.94
C GLU A 39 2.12 -14.92 2.54
N THR A 40 1.53 -15.88 3.26
CA THR A 40 0.16 -15.81 3.79
C THR A 40 0.01 -14.69 4.82
N ARG A 41 1.00 -14.54 5.71
CA ARG A 41 1.03 -13.49 6.74
C ARG A 41 1.23 -12.12 6.11
N THR A 42 2.15 -12.00 5.16
CA THR A 42 2.46 -10.75 4.46
C THR A 42 1.27 -10.32 3.58
N ALA A 43 0.63 -11.24 2.87
CA ALA A 43 -0.59 -10.97 2.11
C ALA A 43 -1.72 -10.44 3.01
N LYS A 44 -1.89 -11.05 4.19
CA LYS A 44 -2.85 -10.57 5.19
C LYS A 44 -2.49 -9.17 5.70
N LEU A 45 -1.23 -8.90 6.01
CA LEU A 45 -0.77 -7.58 6.45
C LEU A 45 -1.09 -6.49 5.41
N VAL A 46 -0.84 -6.76 4.13
CA VAL A 46 -1.17 -5.83 3.03
C VAL A 46 -2.69 -5.61 2.92
N SER A 47 -3.48 -6.67 3.01
CA SER A 47 -4.94 -6.63 3.04
C SER A 47 -5.45 -5.77 4.20
N ASP A 48 -4.89 -5.94 5.40
CA ASP A 48 -5.26 -5.19 6.60
C ASP A 48 -4.90 -3.70 6.48
N GLU A 49 -3.76 -3.36 5.86
CA GLU A 49 -3.42 -1.97 5.57
C GLU A 49 -4.35 -1.34 4.53
N PHE A 50 -4.75 -2.07 3.49
CA PHE A 50 -5.77 -1.59 2.55
C PHE A 50 -7.13 -1.36 3.22
N ASN A 51 -7.55 -2.27 4.10
CA ASN A 51 -8.76 -2.08 4.92
C ASN A 51 -8.66 -0.81 5.78
N ARG A 52 -7.53 -0.60 6.47
CA ARG A 52 -7.30 0.59 7.31
C ARG A 52 -7.36 1.89 6.50
N LEU A 53 -6.88 1.86 5.26
CA LEU A 53 -6.91 3.01 4.35
C LEU A 53 -8.26 3.18 3.63
N GLY A 54 -9.22 2.27 3.83
CA GLY A 54 -10.52 2.27 3.14
C GLY A 54 -10.41 1.96 1.65
N ILE A 55 -9.35 1.24 1.23
CA ILE A 55 -9.10 0.89 -0.17
C ILE A 55 -9.78 -0.45 -0.49
N PRO A 56 -10.73 -0.48 -1.44
CA PRO A 56 -11.28 -1.72 -1.95
C PRO A 56 -10.18 -2.56 -2.60
N HIS A 57 -10.10 -3.83 -2.23
CA HIS A 57 -9.06 -4.72 -2.75
C HIS A 57 -9.56 -6.17 -2.88
N ARG A 58 -8.83 -6.95 -3.66
CA ARG A 58 -9.04 -8.40 -3.82
C ARG A 58 -7.81 -9.15 -3.30
N THR A 59 -8.04 -10.24 -2.59
CA THR A 59 -7.01 -11.16 -2.08
C THR A 59 -7.08 -12.51 -2.81
N GLY A 60 -6.12 -13.40 -2.58
CA GLY A 60 -6.12 -14.76 -3.14
C GLY A 60 -5.74 -14.84 -4.62
N LEU A 61 -5.11 -13.80 -5.18
CA LEU A 61 -4.67 -13.80 -6.58
C LEU A 61 -3.40 -14.64 -6.71
N ALA A 62 -3.46 -15.76 -7.44
CA ALA A 62 -2.33 -16.69 -7.53
C ALA A 62 -1.79 -17.08 -6.13
N LEU A 63 -2.70 -17.48 -5.23
CA LEU A 63 -2.47 -17.85 -3.82
C LEU A 63 -2.39 -16.66 -2.87
N THR A 64 -1.33 -15.85 -2.93
CA THR A 64 -1.03 -14.82 -1.91
C THR A 64 -1.17 -13.39 -2.44
N GLY A 65 -1.44 -13.20 -3.73
CA GLY A 65 -1.53 -11.88 -4.34
C GLY A 65 -2.71 -11.04 -3.83
N VAL A 66 -2.42 -9.75 -3.62
CA VAL A 66 -3.39 -8.74 -3.19
C VAL A 66 -3.38 -7.57 -4.19
N LYS A 67 -4.57 -7.13 -4.63
CA LYS A 67 -4.72 -6.00 -5.56
C LYS A 67 -5.71 -4.97 -5.01
N GLY A 68 -5.20 -3.79 -4.64
CA GLY A 68 -5.99 -2.61 -4.31
C GLY A 68 -6.44 -1.83 -5.56
N SER A 69 -7.55 -1.11 -5.46
CA SER A 69 -8.05 -0.26 -6.55
C SER A 69 -8.61 1.04 -5.99
N ILE A 70 -8.08 2.17 -6.48
CA ILE A 70 -8.50 3.52 -6.11
C ILE A 70 -9.03 4.20 -7.37
N LYS A 71 -10.24 4.75 -7.32
CA LYS A 71 -10.77 5.60 -8.40
C LYS A 71 -10.19 7.01 -8.25
N CYS A 72 -9.43 7.45 -9.24
CA CYS A 72 -8.79 8.77 -9.26
C CYS A 72 -9.24 9.56 -10.49
N GLY A 73 -10.25 10.43 -10.34
CA GLY A 73 -10.72 11.36 -11.38
C GLY A 73 -10.90 10.77 -12.80
N ASP A 74 -10.91 11.64 -13.81
CA ASP A 74 -11.00 11.25 -15.23
C ASP A 74 -9.64 10.94 -15.86
N GLY A 75 -8.60 10.80 -15.04
CA GLY A 75 -7.25 10.48 -15.49
C GLY A 75 -7.11 9.02 -15.92
N GLN A 76 -6.12 8.73 -16.77
CA GLN A 76 -5.79 7.34 -17.09
C GLN A 76 -5.43 6.55 -15.82
N ALA A 77 -6.07 5.40 -15.64
CA ALA A 77 -5.74 4.48 -14.56
C ALA A 77 -4.27 4.04 -14.67
N ARG A 78 -3.54 4.12 -13.57
CA ARG A 78 -2.14 3.66 -13.48
C ARG A 78 -2.04 2.58 -12.41
N ALA A 79 -1.35 1.49 -12.75
CA ALA A 79 -0.97 0.47 -11.79
C ALA A 79 0.45 0.76 -11.29
N LEU A 80 0.64 0.66 -9.98
CA LEU A 80 1.98 0.62 -9.37
C LEU A 80 2.45 -0.83 -9.39
N LYS A 81 3.73 -1.05 -9.74
CA LYS A 81 4.38 -2.36 -9.71
C LYS A 81 4.99 -2.61 -8.35
#